data_AF-A0A831TZ32-F1
#
_entry.id   AF-A0A831TZ32-F1
#
_cell.length_a   1.000
_cell.length_b   1.000
_cell.length_c   1.000
_cell.angle_alpha   90.00
_cell.angle_beta   90.00
_cell.angle_gamma   90.00
#
_symmetry.space_group_name_H-M   'P 1'
#
loop_
_entity.id
_entity.type
_entity.pdbx_description
1 polymer ?
#
loop_
_entity_poly.entity_id
_entity_poly.type
_entity_poly.pdbx_seq_one_letter_code
_entity_poly.pdbx_strand_id
1 'polypeptide(L)'
;MKQLIAAVALTIFAAGAALAADTLTFTAKNGNVSFDHKKHQQIAGDCKSCHEKGPGKIEGFGKDLAHGKGCKGCHEQKKAGPTKCGECHKK
;
A
#
# COMPACT_ATOMS: atom_id res chain seq x y z
N MET A 1 53.70 19.17 -14.04
CA MET A 1 53.80 18.26 -12.87
C MET A 1 52.41 18.08 -12.29
N LYS A 2 52.00 16.81 -12.09
CA LYS A 2 50.91 16.30 -11.23
C LYS A 2 49.56 17.07 -11.31
N GLN A 3 48.58 16.55 -12.03
CA GLN A 3 47.63 15.55 -11.51
C GLN A 3 47.08 15.96 -10.13
N LEU A 4 45.98 16.73 -10.11
CA LEU A 4 45.07 16.76 -8.96
C LEU A 4 43.64 16.60 -9.48
N ILE A 5 43.23 15.35 -9.34
CA ILE A 5 41.90 14.79 -9.47
C ILE A 5 40.94 15.61 -8.60
N ALA A 6 39.99 16.31 -9.22
CA ALA A 6 38.82 16.84 -8.52
C ALA A 6 37.59 16.01 -8.93
N ALA A 7 37.69 14.69 -8.71
CA ALA A 7 36.54 13.80 -8.65
C ALA A 7 36.06 13.78 -7.19
N VAL A 8 35.17 14.70 -6.82
CA VAL A 8 34.43 14.61 -5.55
C VAL A 8 32.95 14.65 -5.88
N ALA A 9 32.47 13.44 -6.12
CA ALA A 9 31.18 12.90 -5.69
C ALA A 9 30.01 13.90 -5.67
N LEU A 10 29.28 13.91 -6.79
CA LEU A 10 27.85 14.17 -6.78
C LEU A 10 27.19 13.05 -5.97
N THR A 11 27.20 13.15 -4.64
CA THR A 11 26.41 12.27 -3.79
C THR A 11 24.95 12.61 -4.03
N ILE A 12 24.34 11.89 -4.96
CA ILE A 12 22.89 11.84 -5.10
C ILE A 12 22.37 11.30 -3.78
N PHE A 13 21.95 12.20 -2.91
CA PHE A 13 21.11 11.87 -1.76
C PHE A 13 19.75 11.50 -2.35
N ALA A 14 19.64 10.28 -2.88
CA ALA A 14 18.36 9.65 -3.14
C ALA A 14 17.79 9.31 -1.76
N ALA A 15 17.27 10.34 -1.07
CA ALA A 15 16.24 10.14 -0.08
C ALA A 15 15.13 9.39 -0.81
N GLY A 16 15.08 8.08 -0.61
CA GLY A 16 14.08 7.21 -1.20
C GLY A 16 12.73 7.67 -0.69
N ALA A 17 12.08 8.57 -1.43
CA ALA A 17 10.65 8.71 -1.37
C ALA A 17 10.12 7.32 -1.75
N ALA A 18 9.71 6.55 -0.76
CA ALA A 18 8.95 5.34 -0.96
C ALA A 18 7.63 5.77 -1.60
N LEU A 19 7.63 5.90 -2.91
CA LEU A 19 6.44 6.19 -3.69
C LEU A 19 5.47 5.05 -3.41
N ALA A 20 4.34 5.37 -2.77
CA ALA A 20 3.28 4.41 -2.58
C ALA A 20 2.79 3.96 -3.95
N ALA A 21 2.70 2.65 -4.18
CA ALA A 21 2.17 2.14 -5.44
C ALA A 21 0.70 2.56 -5.59
N ASP A 22 0.31 2.98 -6.79
CA ASP A 22 -1.08 3.35 -7.11
C ASP A 22 -2.01 2.13 -7.01
N THR A 23 -1.52 0.95 -7.43
CA THR A 23 -2.23 -0.32 -7.35
C THR A 23 -1.33 -1.39 -6.73
N LEU A 24 -1.92 -2.22 -5.87
CA LEU A 24 -1.28 -3.36 -5.22
C LEU A 24 -2.01 -4.65 -5.61
N THR A 25 -1.25 -5.75 -5.71
CA THR A 25 -1.82 -7.09 -5.89
C THR A 25 -1.44 -7.94 -4.68
N PHE A 26 -2.44 -8.42 -3.96
CA PHE A 26 -2.26 -9.37 -2.88
C PHE A 26 -2.49 -10.78 -3.40
N THR A 27 -1.44 -11.61 -3.36
CA THR A 27 -1.53 -12.99 -3.80
C THR A 27 -2.26 -13.83 -2.77
N ALA A 28 -3.24 -14.61 -3.22
CA ALA A 28 -3.99 -15.52 -2.36
C ALA A 28 -4.37 -16.78 -3.12
N LYS A 29 -4.38 -17.93 -2.42
CA LYS A 29 -4.64 -19.26 -3.01
C LYS A 29 -6.02 -19.34 -3.68
N ASN A 30 -6.98 -18.53 -3.23
CA ASN A 30 -8.36 -18.49 -3.70
C ASN A 30 -8.61 -17.43 -4.79
N GLY A 31 -7.57 -16.79 -5.31
CA GLY A 31 -7.65 -15.72 -6.30
C GLY A 31 -6.97 -14.46 -5.78
N ASN A 32 -6.22 -13.78 -6.64
CA ASN A 32 -5.52 -12.56 -6.28
C ASN A 32 -6.53 -11.45 -5.98
N VAL A 33 -6.14 -10.53 -5.09
CA VAL A 33 -6.93 -9.34 -4.76
C VAL A 33 -6.18 -8.13 -5.27
N SER A 34 -6.75 -7.44 -6.25
CA SER A 34 -6.25 -6.15 -6.71
C SER A 34 -6.80 -5.03 -5.83
N PHE A 35 -5.92 -4.18 -5.35
CA PHE A 35 -6.24 -3.05 -4.49
C PHE A 35 -5.74 -1.76 -5.11
N ASP A 36 -6.67 -0.90 -5.51
CA ASP A 36 -6.39 0.44 -6.01
C ASP A 36 -6.15 1.38 -4.82
N HIS A 37 -4.89 1.48 -4.39
CA HIS A 37 -4.50 2.24 -3.21
C HIS A 37 -4.77 3.74 -3.40
N LYS A 38 -4.52 4.27 -4.59
CA LYS A 38 -4.76 5.68 -4.93
C LYS A 38 -6.24 6.05 -4.80
N LYS A 39 -7.14 5.22 -5.33
CA LYS A 39 -8.58 5.42 -5.19
C LYS A 39 -9.00 5.41 -3.72
N HIS A 40 -8.45 4.50 -2.92
CA HIS A 40 -8.77 4.43 -1.49
C HIS A 40 -8.25 5.65 -0.73
N GLN A 41 -7.09 6.20 -1.08
CA GLN A 41 -6.60 7.45 -0.49
C GLN A 41 -7.58 8.61 -0.75
N GLN A 42 -8.13 8.71 -1.97
CA GLN A 42 -9.10 9.75 -2.33
C GLN A 42 -10.44 9.58 -1.60
N ILE A 43 -10.89 8.34 -1.38
CA ILE A 43 -12.15 8.04 -0.70
C ILE A 43 -12.04 8.19 0.82
N ALA A 44 -10.95 7.65 1.41
CA ALA A 44 -10.76 7.65 2.85
C ALA A 44 -10.36 9.04 3.37
N GLY A 45 -9.64 9.83 2.57
CA GLY A 45 -9.20 11.19 2.92
C GLY A 45 -8.14 11.26 4.04
N ASP A 46 -7.91 10.16 4.76
CA ASP A 46 -6.92 10.06 5.85
C ASP A 46 -6.13 8.75 5.77
N CYS A 47 -4.80 8.88 5.71
CA CYS A 47 -3.85 7.79 5.74
C CYS A 47 -3.98 6.91 7.00
N LYS A 48 -4.35 7.50 8.14
CA LYS A 48 -4.45 6.79 9.43
C LYS A 48 -5.61 5.80 9.48
N SER A 49 -6.57 5.92 8.56
CA SER A 49 -7.67 4.94 8.41
C SER A 49 -7.17 3.52 8.18
N CYS A 50 -5.98 3.38 7.57
CA CYS A 50 -5.32 2.09 7.35
C CYS A 50 -3.94 2.02 8.04
N HIS A 51 -3.21 3.14 8.08
CA HIS A 51 -1.85 3.22 8.61
C HIS A 51 -1.82 3.85 10.02
N GLU A 52 -2.25 3.09 11.02
CA GLU A 52 -2.33 3.56 12.42
C GLU A 52 -0.99 4.08 12.96
N LYS A 53 0.13 3.48 12.52
CA LYS A 53 1.51 3.86 12.90
C LYS A 53 2.17 4.84 11.92
N GLY A 54 1.42 5.36 10.96
CA GLY A 54 1.93 6.19 9.87
C GLY A 54 2.21 5.43 8.57
N PRO A 55 2.33 6.13 7.43
CA PRO A 55 2.48 5.52 6.12
C PRO A 55 3.68 4.58 6.03
N GLY A 56 3.49 3.41 5.42
CA GLY A 56 4.53 2.39 5.33
C GLY A 56 3.93 0.98 5.29
N LYS A 57 4.77 -0.04 5.46
CA LYS A 57 4.25 -1.42 5.58
C LYS A 57 3.41 -1.54 6.84
N ILE A 58 2.19 -2.05 6.71
CA ILE A 58 1.33 -2.37 7.85
C ILE A 58 1.86 -3.67 8.46
N GLU A 59 2.39 -3.60 9.68
CA GLU A 59 2.83 -4.77 10.43
C GLU A 59 1.65 -5.72 10.68
N GLY A 60 1.86 -7.02 10.44
CA GLY A 60 0.80 -8.02 10.61
C GLY A 60 -0.31 -7.95 9.55
N PHE A 61 -0.11 -7.22 8.44
CA PHE A 61 -1.06 -7.27 7.33
C PHE A 61 -1.16 -8.69 6.77
N GLY A 62 -2.40 -9.20 6.69
CA GLY A 62 -2.68 -10.57 6.30
C GLY A 62 -4.17 -10.86 6.28
N LYS A 63 -4.53 -12.14 6.21
CA LYS A 63 -5.91 -12.62 6.08
C LYS A 63 -6.86 -12.01 7.11
N ASP A 64 -6.49 -12.06 8.38
CA ASP A 64 -7.40 -11.68 9.47
C ASP A 64 -7.64 -10.18 9.48
N LEU A 65 -6.59 -9.40 9.22
CA LEU A 65 -6.71 -7.94 9.09
C LEU A 65 -7.54 -7.55 7.86
N ALA A 66 -7.33 -8.20 6.71
CA ALA A 66 -8.07 -7.93 5.47
C ALA A 66 -9.57 -8.30 5.57
N HIS A 67 -9.91 -9.44 6.19
CA HIS A 67 -11.30 -9.84 6.44
C HIS A 67 -11.94 -9.09 7.62
N GLY A 68 -11.13 -8.45 8.46
CA GLY A 68 -11.55 -7.53 9.51
C GLY A 68 -11.45 -6.07 9.06
N LYS A 69 -10.87 -5.23 9.93
CA LYS A 69 -10.85 -3.77 9.77
C LYS A 69 -10.09 -3.24 8.55
N GLY A 70 -9.16 -4.02 7.99
CA GLY A 70 -8.28 -3.57 6.92
C GLY A 70 -8.90 -3.49 5.53
N CYS A 71 -9.95 -4.28 5.26
CA CYS A 71 -10.71 -4.18 4.00
C CYS A 71 -12.21 -4.38 4.22
N LYS A 72 -12.61 -5.62 4.52
CA LYS A 72 -14.03 -6.04 4.54
C LYS A 72 -14.85 -5.27 5.58
N GLY A 73 -14.31 -5.07 6.78
CA GLY A 73 -15.01 -4.37 7.86
C GLY A 73 -15.36 -2.93 7.52
N CYS A 74 -14.45 -2.20 6.85
CA CYS A 74 -14.74 -0.85 6.38
C CYS A 74 -15.86 -0.87 5.31
N HIS A 75 -15.80 -1.80 4.36
CA HIS A 75 -16.83 -1.93 3.31
C HIS A 75 -18.21 -2.25 3.89
N GLU A 76 -18.28 -3.12 4.90
CA GLU A 76 -19.53 -3.45 5.60
C GLU A 76 -20.07 -2.23 6.36
N GLN A 77 -19.22 -1.55 7.13
CA GLN A 77 -19.61 -0.37 7.91
C GLN A 77 -20.09 0.79 7.02
N LYS A 78 -19.38 1.05 5.92
CA LYS A 78 -19.72 2.11 4.97
C LYS A 78 -20.79 1.70 3.96
N LYS A 79 -21.19 0.42 3.95
CA LYS A 79 -22.07 -0.19 2.94
C LYS A 79 -21.62 0.12 1.51
N ALA A 80 -20.31 0.14 1.30
CA ALA A 80 -19.68 0.54 0.05
C ALA A 80 -18.41 -0.29 -0.20
N GLY A 81 -18.33 -0.91 -1.37
CA GLY A 81 -17.23 -1.81 -1.73
C GLY A 81 -17.56 -3.29 -1.57
N PRO A 82 -16.63 -4.17 -2.01
CA PRO A 82 -16.86 -5.62 -2.04
C PRO A 82 -16.88 -6.24 -0.65
N THR A 83 -17.83 -7.15 -0.41
CA THR A 83 -17.97 -7.87 0.87
C THR A 83 -18.05 -9.39 0.68
N LYS A 84 -18.31 -9.86 -0.54
CA LYS A 84 -18.36 -11.29 -0.87
C LYS A 84 -17.01 -11.79 -1.38
N CYS A 85 -16.75 -13.08 -1.16
CA CYS A 85 -15.46 -13.71 -1.47
C CYS A 85 -14.99 -13.42 -2.91
N GLY A 86 -15.85 -13.69 -3.90
CA GLY A 86 -15.52 -13.52 -5.32
C GLY A 86 -15.56 -12.08 -5.83
N GLU A 87 -15.95 -11.11 -4.99
CA GLU A 87 -15.88 -9.69 -5.34
C GLU A 87 -14.46 -9.16 -5.11
N CYS A 88 -13.74 -9.69 -4.11
CA CYS A 88 -12.33 -9.38 -3.86
C CYS A 88 -11.38 -10.37 -4.55
N HIS A 89 -11.61 -11.68 -4.40
CA HIS A 89 -10.72 -12.72 -4.90
C HIS A 89 -11.07 -13.08 -6.33
N LYS A 90 -10.26 -12.61 -7.27
CA LYS A 90 -10.39 -12.91 -8.71
C LYS A 90 -9.35 -13.94 -9.11
N LYS A 91 -9.80 -15.06 -9.67
CA LYS A 91 -8.94 -16.07 -10.29
C LYS A 91 -8.67 -15.72 -11.74
#